data_AF-A0A496U061-F1
#
_entry.id   AF-A0A496U061-F1
#
_cell.length_a   1.000
_cell.length_b   1.000
_cell.length_c   1.000
_cell.angle_alpha   90.00
_cell.angle_beta   90.00
_cell.angle_gamma   90.00
#
_symmetry.space_group_name_H-M   'P 1'
#
loop_
_entity.id
_entity.type
_entity.pdbx_description
1 polymer ?
#
loop_
_entity_poly.entity_id
_entity_poly.type
_entity_poly.pdbx_seq_one_letter_code
_entity_poly.pdbx_strand_id
1 'polypeptide(L)' 'MNTPADLLMLDEPTHHLDLPSIEVLQEILKNFAGAVMFISHDRRLVNTIATDVFELRDGRLTRKAP' A
#
# COMPACT_ATOMS: atom_id res chain seq x y z
N MET A 1 -15.47 20.16 6.73
CA MET A 1 -14.56 20.31 5.57
C MET A 1 -13.53 19.20 5.69
N ASN A 2 -13.52 18.23 4.77
CA ASN A 2 -12.47 17.21 4.72
C ASN A 2 -11.27 17.86 4.03
N THR A 3 -10.22 18.17 4.77
CA THR A 3 -8.95 18.57 4.17
C THR A 3 -8.42 17.35 3.42
N PRO A 4 -8.09 17.45 2.12
CA PRO A 4 -7.44 16.35 1.41
C PRO A 4 -6.16 15.97 2.15
N ALA A 5 -5.94 14.68 2.40
CA ALA A 5 -4.70 14.21 2.99
C ALA A 5 -3.63 14.09 1.90
N ASP A 6 -2.45 14.67 2.12
CA ASP A 6 -1.31 14.55 1.20
C ASP A 6 -0.66 13.16 1.27
N LEU A 7 -0.87 12.43 2.39
CA LEU A 7 -0.32 11.10 2.65
C LEU A 7 -1.34 10.20 3.36
N LEU A 8 -1.59 9.02 2.81
CA LEU A 8 -2.39 7.95 3.41
C LEU A 8 -1.45 6.84 3.91
N MET A 9 -1.54 6.49 5.20
CA MET A 9 -0.78 5.40 5.81
C MET A 9 -1.70 4.23 6.18
N LEU A 10 -1.33 3.01 5.79
CA LEU A 10 -2.12 1.80 6.04
C LEU A 10 -1.25 0.67 6.59
N ASP A 11 -1.77 -0.04 7.58
CA ASP A 11 -1.14 -1.24 8.14
C ASP A 11 -2.01 -2.46 7.80
N GLU A 12 -1.46 -3.41 7.05
CA GLU A 12 -2.13 -4.61 6.56
C GLU A 12 -3.54 -4.37 5.97
N PRO A 13 -3.69 -3.51 4.94
CA PRO A 13 -5.00 -3.05 4.47
C PRO A 13 -5.85 -4.12 3.80
N THR A 14 -5.27 -5.28 3.47
CA THR A 14 -5.98 -6.43 2.89
C THR A 14 -6.45 -7.43 3.93
N HIS A 15 -6.07 -7.25 5.21
CA HIS A 15 -6.42 -8.18 6.25
C HIS A 15 -7.94 -8.25 6.44
N HIS A 16 -8.46 -9.48 6.56
CA HIS A 16 -9.90 -9.79 6.64
C HIS A 16 -10.75 -9.40 5.42
N LEU A 17 -10.15 -8.95 4.32
CA LEU A 17 -10.87 -8.68 3.08
C LEU A 17 -10.99 -9.93 2.21
N ASP A 18 -12.13 -10.06 1.54
CA ASP A 18 -12.30 -11.02 0.45
C ASP A 18 -11.70 -10.46 -0.85
N LEU A 19 -11.55 -11.34 -1.86
CA LEU A 19 -10.89 -10.98 -3.11
C LEU A 19 -11.56 -9.77 -3.83
N PRO A 20 -12.90 -9.69 -3.95
CA PRO A 20 -13.54 -8.51 -4.54
C PRO A 20 -13.25 -7.21 -3.77
N SER A 21 -13.23 -7.25 -2.44
CA SER A 21 -12.91 -6.06 -1.64
C SER A 21 -11.47 -5.61 -1.83
N ILE A 22 -10.54 -6.55 -2.02
CA ILE A 22 -9.14 -6.23 -2.32
C ILE A 22 -9.02 -5.51 -3.68
N GLU A 23 -9.78 -5.93 -4.69
CA GLU A 23 -9.80 -5.27 -6.01
C GLU A 23 -10.34 -3.83 -5.91
N VAL A 24 -11.41 -3.63 -5.14
CA VAL A 24 -11.95 -2.28 -4.89
C VAL A 24 -10.93 -1.41 -4.14
N LEU A 25 -10.28 -1.96 -3.12
CA LEU A 25 -9.22 -1.27 -2.39
C LEU A 25 -8.10 -0.84 -3.33
N GLN A 26 -7.64 -1.73 -4.21
CA GLN A 26 -6.60 -1.41 -5.19
C GLN A 26 -6.99 -0.23 -6.08
N GLU A 27 -8.22 -0.19 -6.59
CA GLU A 27 -8.69 0.92 -7.41
C GLU A 27 -8.77 2.24 -6.62
N ILE A 28 -9.18 2.20 -5.35
CA ILE A 28 -9.17 3.37 -4.48
C ILE A 28 -7.74 3.89 -4.29
N LEU A 29 -6.78 3.00 -4.01
CA LEU A 29 -5.39 3.39 -3.77
C LEU A 29 -4.70 3.94 -5.03
N LYS A 30 -4.98 3.39 -6.22
CA LYS A 30 -4.46 3.91 -7.49
C LYS A 30 -4.95 5.32 -7.81
N ASN A 31 -6.19 5.64 -7.43
CA ASN A 31 -6.83 6.91 -7.72
C ASN A 31 -6.70 7.93 -6.58
N PHE A 32 -5.99 7.58 -5.51
CA PHE A 32 -5.73 8.51 -4.43
C PHE A 32 -4.82 9.65 -4.91
N ALA A 33 -5.25 10.90 -4.73
CA ALA A 33 -4.54 12.07 -5.25
C ALA A 33 -3.23 12.41 -4.51
N GLY A 34 -3.02 11.82 -3.33
CA GLY A 34 -1.79 11.98 -2.53
C GLY A 34 -0.87 10.77 -2.61
N ALA A 35 0.14 10.76 -1.74
CA ALA A 35 1.02 9.61 -1.58
C ALA A 35 0.35 8.52 -0.74
N VAL A 36 0.62 7.25 -1.04
CA VAL A 36 0.19 6.10 -0.23
C VAL A 36 1.42 5.38 0.29
N MET A 37 1.47 5.17 1.61
CA MET A 37 2.44 4.30 2.26
C MET A 37 1.69 3.17 2.94
N PHE A 38 2.05 1.93 2.64
CA PHE A 38 1.38 0.78 3.24
C PHE A 38 2.36 -0.32 3.60
N ILE A 39 1.99 -1.07 4.63
CA ILE A 39 2.67 -2.30 5.05
C ILE A 39 1.76 -3.44 4.65
N SER A 40 2.29 -4.43 3.93
CA SER A 40 1.52 -5.61 3.57
C SER A 40 2.41 -6.82 3.32
N HIS A 41 1.95 -7.98 3.77
CA HIS A 41 2.51 -9.27 3.35
C HIS A 41 1.97 -9.73 1.97
N ASP A 42 0.99 -9.04 1.38
CA ASP A 42 0.40 -9.38 0.08
C ASP A 42 1.26 -8.86 -1.08
N ARG A 43 1.99 -9.77 -1.73
CA ARG A 43 2.83 -9.47 -2.88
C ARG A 43 2.04 -8.98 -4.10
N ARG A 44 0.78 -9.37 -4.27
CA ARG A 44 -0.05 -8.91 -5.40
C ARG A 44 -0.39 -7.44 -5.24
N LEU A 45 -0.80 -7.03 -4.04
CA LEU A 45 -1.04 -5.63 -3.73
C LEU A 45 0.22 -4.80 -3.96
N VAL A 46 1.35 -5.23 -3.37
CA VAL A 46 2.64 -4.54 -3.50
C VAL A 46 3.01 -4.37 -4.98
N ASN A 47 2.97 -5.43 -5.77
CA ASN A 47 3.34 -5.37 -7.19
C ASN A 47 2.38 -4.53 -8.06
N THR A 48 1.12 -4.36 -7.62
CA THR A 48 0.09 -3.65 -8.39
C THR A 48 0.05 -2.16 -8.07
N ILE A 49 0.35 -1.80 -6.81
CA ILE A 49 0.14 -0.44 -6.29
C ILE A 49 1.45 0.29 -6.00
N ALA A 50 2.47 -0.40 -5.50
CA ALA A 50 3.68 0.28 -5.02
C ALA A 50 4.55 0.77 -6.17
N THR A 51 4.96 2.04 -6.11
CA THR A 51 5.98 2.63 -7.01
C THR A 51 7.40 2.38 -6.50
N ASP A 52 7.53 2.20 -5.18
CA ASP A 52 8.77 1.95 -4.47
C ASP A 52 8.52 0.86 -3.41
N VAL A 53 9.43 -0.10 -3.32
CA VAL A 53 9.33 -1.18 -2.34
C VAL A 53 10.52 -1.12 -1.40
N PHE A 54 10.23 -1.11 -0.10
CA PHE A 54 11.23 -1.24 0.94
C PHE A 54 11.03 -2.57 1.66
N GLU A 55 12.12 -3.29 1.89
CA GLU A 55 12.15 -4.52 2.66
C GLU A 55 12.74 -4.23 4.04
N LEU A 56 12.01 -4.60 5.09
CA LEU A 56 12.50 -4.54 6.47
C LEU A 56 13.04 -5.92 6.85
N ARG A 57 14.36 -6.03 7.04
CA ARG A 57 15.03 -7.27 7.42
C ARG A 57 16.06 -7.00 8.49
N ASP A 58 16.05 -7.80 9.56
CA ASP A 58 16.99 -7.71 10.69
C ASP A 58 17.08 -6.28 11.27
N GLY A 59 15.93 -5.59 11.39
CA GLY A 59 15.83 -4.21 11.87
C GLY A 59 16.35 -3.15 10.90
N ARG A 60 16.70 -3.52 9.66
CA ARG A 60 17.18 -2.61 8.61
C ARG A 60 16.17 -2.51 7.48
N LEU A 61 15.83 -1.28 7.13
CA LEU A 61 15.01 -0.98 5.96
C LEU A 61 15.92 -0.76 4.75
N THR A 62 15.73 -1.56 3.70
CA THR A 62 16.47 -1.44 2.44
C THR A 62 15.51 -1.26 1.28
N ARG A 63 15.77 -0.29 0.41
CA ARG A 63 15.02 -0.15 -0.85
C ARG A 63 15.34 -1.34 -1.74
N LYS A 64 14.32 -2.06 -2.19
CA LYS A 64 14.50 -3.17 -3.12
C LYS A 64 14.85 -2.59 -4.49
N ALA A 65 15.87 -3.16 -5.14
CA ALA A 65 16.15 -2.83 -6.53
C ALA A 65 14.95 -3.22 -7.42
N PRO A 66 14.68 -2.46 -8.49
CA PRO A 66 13.54 -2.70 -9.39
C PRO A 66 13.55 -4.11 -10.00
#